data_AF-A0A089QHI7-F1
#
_entry.id   AF-A0A089QHI7-F1
#
_cell.length_a   1.000
_cell.length_b   1.000
_cell.length_c   1.000
_cell.angle_alpha   90.00
_cell.angle_beta   90.00
_cell.angle_gamma   90.00
#
_symmetry.space_group_name_H-M   'P 1'
#
loop_
_entity.id
_entity.type
_entity.pdbx_description
1 polymer ?
#
loop_
_entity_poly.entity_id
_entity_poly.type
_entity_poly.pdbx_seq_one_letter_code
_entity_poly.pdbx_strand_id
1 'polypeptide(L)'
;MKHFLFLFFSFGFISSVKADSLCTLTSEVEPDVTITLKYTGSGGGIGTLNYKNQPSLGFYVGIWNGYGGQYYTARSYSPELLKEEKTYQERTKNTKEIRTGPFINFVGNQLGRATSKEDRKSGKLRALMPSLAQGYYYSIPFTEQGQYGRQQLSKEMKTIIDATEGFFVNSGGCRKFFPYGWD
;
A
#
# COMPACT_ATOMS: atom_id res chain seq x y z
N MET A 1 17.29 -1.81 58.57
CA MET A 1 16.01 -2.50 58.24
C MET A 1 15.43 -1.87 56.99
N LYS A 2 14.83 -2.71 56.14
CA LYS A 2 14.51 -2.52 54.73
C LYS A 2 13.66 -1.28 54.42
N HIS A 3 14.10 -0.43 53.50
CA HIS A 3 13.21 0.46 52.76
C HIS A 3 12.86 -0.18 51.42
N PHE A 4 11.61 -0.64 51.32
CA PHE A 4 10.98 -1.14 50.11
C PHE A 4 10.63 0.05 49.21
N LEU A 5 11.36 0.25 48.12
CA LEU A 5 10.96 1.16 47.05
C LEU A 5 10.04 0.39 46.09
N PHE A 6 8.74 0.61 46.23
CA PHE A 6 7.73 0.18 45.27
C PHE A 6 7.84 1.06 44.01
N LEU A 7 8.53 0.55 42.99
CA LEU A 7 8.44 1.07 41.63
C LEU A 7 7.06 0.70 41.07
N PHE A 8 6.14 1.66 41.08
CA PHE A 8 4.93 1.60 40.26
C PHE A 8 5.35 1.61 38.79
N PHE A 9 5.48 0.42 38.21
CA PHE A 9 5.53 0.26 36.76
C PHE A 9 4.15 0.63 36.21
N SER A 10 4.02 1.87 35.77
CA SER A 10 2.91 2.32 34.93
C SER A 10 2.99 1.58 33.59
N PHE A 11 2.53 0.33 33.55
CA PHE A 11 2.16 -0.33 32.31
C PHE A 11 0.95 0.41 31.76
N GLY A 12 1.22 1.48 31.01
CA GLY A 12 0.26 2.04 30.09
C GLY A 12 -0.15 0.93 29.14
N PHE A 13 -1.34 0.37 29.36
CA PHE A 13 -2.01 -0.45 28.37
C PHE A 13 -2.21 0.43 27.13
N ILE A 14 -1.24 0.39 26.21
CA ILE A 14 -1.48 0.84 24.85
C ILE A 14 -2.51 -0.15 24.33
N SER A 15 -3.75 0.31 24.24
CA SER A 15 -4.85 -0.42 23.64
C SER A 15 -4.35 -0.98 22.32
N SER A 16 -4.23 -2.31 22.23
CA SER A 16 -3.94 -3.01 20.99
C SER A 16 -5.12 -2.72 20.05
N VAL A 17 -4.99 -1.67 19.24
CA VAL A 17 -5.84 -1.45 18.08
C VAL A 17 -5.72 -2.73 17.27
N LYS A 18 -6.83 -3.46 17.06
CA LYS A 18 -6.87 -4.73 16.33
C LYS A 18 -6.10 -4.60 15.00
N ALA A 19 -4.82 -5.00 15.02
CA ALA A 19 -3.88 -4.84 13.92
C ALA A 19 -4.15 -5.84 12.77
N ASP A 20 -5.01 -6.84 12.98
CA ASP A 20 -5.26 -7.94 12.04
C ASP A 20 -6.02 -7.54 10.75
N SER A 21 -6.46 -6.28 10.64
CA SER A 21 -7.12 -5.76 9.44
C SER A 21 -6.26 -4.80 8.60
N LEU A 22 -5.13 -4.31 9.13
CA LEU A 22 -4.31 -3.31 8.45
C LEU A 22 -3.04 -3.96 7.89
N CYS A 23 -2.93 -3.97 6.57
CA CYS A 23 -1.74 -4.33 5.83
C CYS A 23 -0.87 -3.09 5.61
N THR A 24 0.43 -3.22 5.84
CA THR A 24 1.44 -2.23 5.44
C THR A 24 2.45 -2.90 4.51
N LEU A 25 2.61 -2.31 3.33
CA LEU A 25 3.67 -2.62 2.40
C LEU A 25 4.66 -1.45 2.37
N THR A 26 5.96 -1.72 2.39
CA THR A 26 7.01 -0.68 2.37
C THR A 26 7.86 -0.86 1.12
N SER A 27 8.18 0.22 0.41
CA SER A 27 9.08 0.11 -0.74
C SER A 27 10.46 -0.37 -0.29
N GLU A 28 11.05 -1.30 -1.03
CA GLU A 28 12.40 -1.78 -0.75
C GLU A 28 13.48 -0.74 -1.06
N VAL A 29 13.22 0.15 -2.01
CA VAL A 29 14.20 1.16 -2.49
C VAL A 29 14.00 2.52 -1.83
N GLU A 30 12.78 2.85 -1.42
CA GLU A 30 12.44 4.13 -0.79
C GLU A 30 11.57 3.92 0.44
N PRO A 31 12.13 3.57 1.62
CA PRO A 31 11.38 3.18 2.81
C PRO A 31 10.42 4.24 3.37
N ASP A 32 10.61 5.51 2.99
CA ASP A 32 9.69 6.61 3.29
C ASP A 32 8.34 6.46 2.57
N VAL A 33 8.26 5.59 1.55
CA VAL A 33 7.04 5.32 0.77
C VAL A 33 6.43 3.99 1.19
N THR A 34 5.20 4.07 1.70
CA THR A 34 4.43 2.91 2.16
C THR A 34 3.08 2.85 1.48
N ILE A 35 2.50 1.65 1.41
CA ILE A 35 1.11 1.43 1.05
C ILE A 35 0.43 0.82 2.26
N THR A 36 -0.57 1.51 2.79
CA THR A 36 -1.42 0.99 3.87
C THR A 36 -2.76 0.58 3.30
N LEU A 37 -3.24 -0.61 3.64
CA LEU A 37 -4.48 -1.18 3.13
C LEU A 37 -5.27 -1.81 4.28
N LYS A 38 -6.52 -1.39 4.45
CA LYS A 38 -7.50 -2.09 5.28
C LYS A 38 -8.23 -3.13 4.43
N TYR A 39 -8.29 -4.35 4.92
CA TYR A 39 -9.00 -5.44 4.25
C TYR A 39 -10.52 -5.22 4.31
N THR A 40 -11.19 -5.29 3.17
CA THR A 40 -12.64 -5.06 3.05
C THR A 40 -13.44 -6.32 2.66
N GLY A 41 -12.78 -7.48 2.52
CA GLY A 41 -13.41 -8.72 2.06
C GLY A 41 -12.97 -9.11 0.64
N SER A 42 -13.20 -10.38 0.29
CA SER A 42 -12.96 -10.95 -1.05
C SER A 42 -11.55 -10.72 -1.65
N GLY A 43 -10.51 -10.74 -0.81
CA GLY A 43 -9.12 -10.54 -1.27
C GLY A 43 -8.78 -9.10 -1.70
N GLY A 44 -9.67 -8.14 -1.41
CA GLY A 44 -9.50 -6.73 -1.70
C GLY A 44 -9.42 -5.85 -0.46
N GLY A 45 -9.11 -4.58 -0.69
CA GLY A 45 -8.99 -3.59 0.37
C GLY A 45 -8.72 -2.19 -0.13
N ILE A 46 -8.77 -1.27 0.81
CA ILE A 46 -8.62 0.16 0.58
C ILE A 46 -7.60 0.76 1.53
N GLY A 47 -6.81 1.70 1.04
CA GLY A 47 -6.14 2.67 1.87
C GLY A 47 -5.41 3.71 1.03
N THR A 48 -4.13 3.85 1.26
CA THR A 48 -3.33 4.96 0.73
C THR A 48 -1.92 4.54 0.40
N LEU A 49 -1.34 5.20 -0.60
CA LEU A 49 0.11 5.30 -0.73
C LEU A 49 0.53 6.57 0.02
N ASN A 50 1.54 6.44 0.88
CA ASN A 50 1.99 7.47 1.79
C ASN A 50 3.45 7.82 1.51
N TYR A 51 3.82 9.09 1.65
CA TYR A 51 5.19 9.55 1.77
C TYR A 51 5.40 10.12 3.18
N LYS A 52 6.39 9.60 3.92
CA LYS A 52 6.69 9.99 5.31
C LYS A 52 5.45 9.95 6.22
N ASN A 53 4.67 8.88 6.10
CA ASN A 53 3.43 8.63 6.85
C ASN A 53 2.28 9.62 6.56
N GLN A 54 2.38 10.43 5.50
CA GLN A 54 1.28 11.28 5.04
C GLN A 54 0.70 10.71 3.74
N PRO A 55 -0.64 10.67 3.59
CA PRO A 55 -1.26 10.11 2.42
C PRO A 55 -1.06 11.00 1.19
N SER A 56 -0.38 10.46 0.17
CA SER A 56 -0.14 11.14 -1.10
C SER A 56 -1.17 10.71 -2.15
N LEU A 57 -1.52 9.42 -2.18
CA LEU A 57 -2.51 8.86 -3.12
C LEU A 57 -3.54 7.99 -2.40
N GLY A 58 -4.74 7.94 -2.96
CA GLY A 58 -5.73 6.91 -2.67
C GLY A 58 -5.35 5.59 -3.34
N PHE A 59 -5.51 4.48 -2.63
CA PHE A 59 -5.07 3.17 -3.12
C PHE A 59 -6.11 2.07 -2.86
N TYR A 60 -6.37 1.28 -3.88
CA TYR A 60 -7.29 0.16 -3.84
C TYR A 60 -6.60 -1.09 -4.35
N VAL A 61 -6.88 -2.23 -3.74
CA VAL A 61 -6.51 -3.56 -4.26
C VAL A 61 -7.78 -4.39 -4.37
N GLY A 62 -7.91 -5.12 -5.47
CA GLY A 62 -9.05 -6.00 -5.72
C GLY A 62 -8.67 -7.21 -6.57
N ILE A 63 -9.64 -8.05 -6.87
CA ILE A 63 -9.50 -9.22 -7.75
C ILE A 63 -10.27 -8.96 -9.05
N TRP A 64 -9.65 -9.22 -10.20
CA TRP A 64 -10.30 -9.23 -11.49
C TRP A 64 -11.31 -10.39 -11.58
N ASN A 65 -12.55 -10.06 -11.93
CA ASN A 65 -13.57 -11.07 -12.20
C ASN A 65 -13.14 -12.01 -13.34
N GLY A 66 -13.39 -13.32 -13.17
CA GLY A 66 -13.17 -14.34 -14.20
C GLY A 66 -11.72 -14.81 -14.39
N TYR A 67 -10.71 -13.96 -14.20
CA TYR A 67 -9.30 -14.32 -14.39
C TYR A 67 -8.54 -14.53 -13.08
N GLY A 68 -9.08 -14.16 -11.92
CA GLY A 68 -8.50 -14.40 -10.60
C GLY A 68 -7.21 -13.65 -10.29
N GLY A 69 -6.75 -12.76 -11.17
CA GLY A 69 -5.58 -11.90 -10.91
C GLY A 69 -5.95 -10.73 -10.00
N GLN A 70 -5.00 -10.20 -9.23
CA GLN A 70 -5.22 -8.98 -8.46
C GLN A 70 -4.87 -7.74 -9.27
N TYR A 71 -5.58 -6.65 -8.97
CA TYR A 71 -5.32 -5.33 -9.51
C TYR A 71 -5.14 -4.32 -8.40
N TYR A 72 -4.49 -3.22 -8.74
CA TYR A 72 -4.53 -2.00 -7.96
C TYR A 72 -5.23 -0.90 -8.74
N THR A 73 -5.79 0.07 -8.03
CA THR A 73 -6.19 1.36 -8.57
C THR A 73 -5.62 2.47 -7.68
N ALA A 74 -4.81 3.35 -8.28
CA ALA A 74 -4.31 4.56 -7.67
C ALA A 74 -5.16 5.76 -8.11
N ARG A 75 -5.46 6.65 -7.16
CA ARG A 75 -6.26 7.86 -7.39
C ARG A 75 -5.66 9.04 -6.64
N SER A 76 -6.00 10.26 -7.04
CA SER A 76 -5.72 11.44 -6.21
C SER A 76 -6.32 11.24 -4.81
N TYR A 77 -5.58 11.59 -3.77
CA TYR A 77 -6.03 11.39 -2.40
C TYR A 77 -7.25 12.27 -2.06
N SER A 78 -8.18 11.68 -1.32
CA SER A 78 -9.23 12.37 -0.58
C SER A 78 -9.54 11.56 0.68
N PRO A 79 -9.74 12.20 1.85
CA PRO A 79 -10.15 11.50 3.07
C PRO A 79 -11.46 10.73 2.91
N GLU A 80 -12.34 11.16 2.00
CA GLU A 80 -13.61 10.46 1.71
C GLU A 80 -13.39 9.05 1.17
N LEU A 81 -12.22 8.74 0.58
CA LEU A 81 -11.93 7.41 0.06
C LEU A 81 -12.07 6.36 1.15
N LEU A 82 -11.61 6.66 2.36
CA LEU A 82 -11.49 5.72 3.49
C LEU A 82 -12.81 5.46 4.24
N LYS A 83 -13.92 6.12 3.83
CA LYS A 83 -15.23 6.02 4.48
C LYS A 83 -16.00 4.78 4.02
N GLU A 84 -15.83 3.65 4.69
CA GLU A 84 -16.41 2.35 4.29
C GLU A 84 -17.93 2.32 4.23
N GLU A 85 -18.62 3.20 4.95
CA GLU A 85 -20.07 3.33 4.93
C GLU A 85 -20.60 3.87 3.58
N LYS A 86 -19.73 4.48 2.77
CA LYS A 86 -20.07 5.06 1.48
C LYS A 86 -19.82 4.08 0.33
N THR A 87 -20.62 4.16 -0.71
CA THR A 87 -20.41 3.42 -1.96
C THR A 87 -19.09 3.82 -2.63
N TYR A 88 -18.56 2.97 -3.50
CA TYR A 88 -17.36 3.31 -4.30
C TYR A 88 -17.54 4.63 -5.08
N GLN A 89 -18.70 4.85 -5.68
CA GLN A 89 -19.01 6.06 -6.44
C GLN A 89 -18.94 7.31 -5.56
N GLU A 90 -19.55 7.27 -4.37
CA GLU A 90 -19.52 8.40 -3.44
C GLU A 90 -18.13 8.71 -2.91
N ARG A 91 -17.32 7.68 -2.66
CA ARG A 91 -15.94 7.81 -2.14
C ARG A 91 -15.00 8.41 -3.18
N THR A 92 -15.22 8.08 -4.45
CA THR A 92 -14.33 8.45 -5.55
C THR A 92 -14.76 9.70 -6.32
N LYS A 93 -15.96 10.24 -6.07
CA LYS A 93 -16.55 11.37 -6.82
C LYS A 93 -15.63 12.58 -6.98
N ASN A 94 -14.82 12.87 -5.96
CA ASN A 94 -13.91 14.03 -5.89
C ASN A 94 -12.46 13.65 -6.17
N THR A 95 -12.22 12.50 -6.80
CA THR A 95 -10.88 11.98 -7.04
C THR A 95 -10.69 11.60 -8.49
N LYS A 96 -9.50 11.86 -9.02
CA LYS A 96 -9.11 11.47 -10.38
C LYS A 96 -8.40 10.12 -10.32
N GLU A 97 -8.79 9.21 -11.19
CA GLU A 97 -8.02 7.99 -11.40
C GLU A 97 -6.67 8.33 -12.01
N ILE A 98 -5.60 7.80 -11.42
CA ILE A 98 -4.22 7.98 -11.90
C ILE A 98 -3.85 6.78 -12.75
N ARG A 99 -4.07 5.58 -12.21
CA ARG A 99 -3.73 4.33 -12.90
C ARG A 99 -4.47 3.17 -12.28
N THR A 100 -4.95 2.28 -13.13
CA THR A 100 -5.33 0.92 -12.75
C THR A 100 -4.39 -0.06 -13.45
N GLY A 101 -3.96 -1.10 -12.75
CA GLY A 101 -3.00 -2.06 -13.28
C GLY A 101 -2.88 -3.33 -12.45
N PRO A 102 -2.03 -4.28 -12.87
CA PRO A 102 -1.86 -5.53 -12.14
C PRO A 102 -1.14 -5.29 -10.80
N PHE A 103 -1.66 -5.93 -9.74
CA PHE A 103 -1.00 -6.05 -8.45
C PHE A 103 -0.40 -7.45 -8.37
N ILE A 104 0.91 -7.54 -8.58
CA ILE A 104 1.59 -8.82 -8.81
C ILE A 104 2.26 -9.27 -7.53
N ASN A 105 1.87 -10.44 -7.03
CA ASN A 105 2.41 -11.02 -5.81
C ASN A 105 3.62 -11.91 -6.06
N PHE A 106 4.61 -11.78 -5.17
CA PHE A 106 5.82 -12.57 -5.14
C PHE A 106 6.06 -13.12 -3.72
N VAL A 107 6.70 -14.29 -3.68
CA VAL A 107 7.30 -14.88 -2.48
C VAL A 107 8.80 -14.98 -2.73
N GLY A 108 9.58 -14.14 -2.06
CA GLY A 108 10.98 -13.90 -2.43
C GLY A 108 11.06 -13.37 -3.87
N ASN A 109 11.64 -14.17 -4.78
CA ASN A 109 11.75 -13.86 -6.20
C ASN A 109 10.80 -14.71 -7.08
N GLN A 110 9.95 -15.54 -6.47
CA GLN A 110 9.02 -16.40 -7.19
C GLN A 110 7.70 -15.67 -7.41
N LEU A 111 7.18 -15.72 -8.63
CA LEU A 111 5.85 -15.21 -8.94
C LEU A 111 4.81 -16.11 -8.24
N GLY A 112 4.08 -15.56 -7.27
CA GLY A 112 3.23 -16.35 -6.38
C GLY A 112 2.16 -17.14 -7.15
N ARG A 113 1.47 -16.50 -8.09
CA ARG A 113 0.40 -17.14 -8.87
C ARG A 113 0.91 -18.25 -9.80
N ALA A 114 2.08 -18.07 -10.41
CA ALA A 114 2.64 -19.03 -11.36
C ALA A 114 3.42 -20.17 -10.70
N THR A 115 3.74 -20.03 -9.41
CA THR A 115 4.41 -21.08 -8.64
C THR A 115 3.35 -21.89 -7.90
N SER A 116 3.34 -23.21 -8.11
CA SER A 116 2.48 -24.14 -7.38
C SER A 116 2.70 -24.00 -5.88
N LYS A 117 1.72 -24.37 -5.08
CA LYS A 117 1.83 -24.29 -3.62
C LYS A 117 2.99 -25.17 -3.11
N GLU A 118 3.17 -26.31 -3.74
CA GLU A 118 4.16 -27.33 -3.43
C GLU A 118 5.60 -26.88 -3.77
N ASP A 119 5.77 -26.10 -4.83
CA ASP A 119 7.09 -25.61 -5.29
C ASP A 119 7.47 -24.22 -4.73
N ARG A 120 6.56 -23.59 -3.98
CA ARG A 120 6.81 -22.29 -3.35
C ARG A 120 7.85 -22.44 -2.25
N LYS A 121 8.90 -21.64 -2.36
CA LYS A 121 9.92 -21.50 -1.32
C LYS A 121 9.49 -20.40 -0.36
N SER A 122 9.85 -20.58 0.92
CA SER A 122 9.70 -19.52 1.91
C SER A 122 10.45 -18.25 1.49
N GLY A 123 9.83 -17.09 1.64
CA GLY A 123 10.46 -15.82 1.30
C GLY A 123 9.64 -14.61 1.71
N LYS A 124 10.23 -13.42 1.56
CA LYS A 124 9.52 -12.16 1.82
C LYS A 124 8.35 -12.01 0.86
N LEU A 125 7.18 -11.66 1.38
CA LEU A 125 6.04 -11.29 0.54
C LEU A 125 6.28 -9.92 -0.09
N ARG A 126 6.19 -9.87 -1.41
CA ARG A 126 6.52 -8.70 -2.23
C ARG A 126 5.43 -8.46 -3.25
N ALA A 127 5.06 -7.20 -3.45
CA ALA A 127 4.13 -6.78 -4.49
C ALA A 127 4.87 -5.90 -5.52
N LEU A 128 4.54 -6.08 -6.80
CA LEU A 128 5.01 -5.24 -7.89
C LEU A 128 3.81 -4.66 -8.65
N MET A 129 3.90 -3.39 -9.02
CA MET A 129 2.85 -2.64 -9.73
C MET A 129 3.44 -1.95 -10.96
N PRO A 130 3.75 -2.70 -12.04
CA PRO A 130 4.68 -2.28 -13.10
C PRO A 130 4.35 -0.99 -13.85
N SER A 131 3.14 -0.47 -13.75
CA SER A 131 2.73 0.75 -14.47
C SER A 131 2.37 1.91 -13.55
N LEU A 132 2.58 1.77 -12.24
CA LEU A 132 2.21 2.78 -11.26
C LEU A 132 3.10 4.02 -11.39
N ALA A 133 4.42 3.83 -11.52
CA ALA A 133 5.37 4.94 -11.71
C ALA A 133 5.02 5.78 -12.94
N GLN A 134 4.83 5.13 -14.09
CA GLN A 134 4.38 5.80 -15.32
C GLN A 134 3.06 6.53 -15.12
N GLY A 135 2.05 5.86 -14.55
CA GLY A 135 0.73 6.46 -14.33
C GLY A 135 0.80 7.69 -13.42
N TYR A 136 1.57 7.61 -12.33
CA TYR A 136 1.78 8.71 -11.41
C TYR A 136 2.52 9.87 -12.08
N TYR A 137 3.61 9.61 -12.80
CA TYR A 137 4.36 10.65 -13.52
C TYR A 137 3.47 11.44 -14.50
N TYR A 138 2.63 10.75 -15.29
CA TYR A 138 1.71 11.41 -16.22
C TYR A 138 0.49 12.05 -15.55
N SER A 139 0.22 11.77 -14.27
CA SER A 139 -0.79 12.50 -13.49
C SER A 139 -0.29 13.84 -12.95
N ILE A 140 1.04 14.02 -12.84
CA ILE A 140 1.63 15.29 -12.43
C ILE A 140 1.44 16.32 -13.56
N PRO A 141 0.90 17.52 -13.27
CA PRO A 141 0.71 18.56 -14.27
C PRO A 141 2.06 19.08 -14.79
N PHE A 142 2.04 19.75 -15.94
CA PHE A 142 3.19 20.51 -16.39
C PHE A 142 3.49 21.65 -15.41
N THR A 143 4.75 22.02 -15.33
CA THR A 143 5.28 22.99 -14.39
C THR A 143 4.87 24.40 -14.81
N GLU A 144 4.27 25.16 -13.90
CA GLU A 144 4.18 26.62 -14.02
C GLU A 144 5.42 27.27 -13.39
N GLN A 145 5.74 28.51 -13.77
CA GLN A 145 7.00 29.15 -13.38
C GLN A 145 7.15 29.20 -11.84
N GLY A 146 8.23 28.60 -11.32
CA GLY A 146 8.55 28.57 -9.88
C GLY A 146 7.81 27.51 -9.06
N GLN A 147 7.04 26.62 -9.69
CA GLN A 147 6.35 25.51 -9.01
C GLN A 147 6.99 24.16 -9.33
N TYR A 148 6.64 23.12 -8.56
CA TYR A 148 6.98 21.74 -8.92
C TYR A 148 5.95 21.19 -9.90
N GLY A 149 6.39 20.34 -10.81
CA GLY A 149 5.58 19.76 -11.86
C GLY A 149 6.35 18.68 -12.63
N ARG A 150 5.81 18.22 -13.75
CA ARG A 150 6.38 17.10 -14.51
C ARG A 150 7.81 17.36 -14.99
N GLN A 151 8.15 18.60 -15.34
CA GLN A 151 9.51 18.96 -15.77
C GLN A 151 10.44 19.27 -14.59
N GLN A 152 9.89 19.57 -13.41
CA GLN A 152 10.65 19.85 -12.19
C GLN A 152 9.97 19.16 -11.02
N LEU A 153 10.28 17.87 -10.84
CA LEU A 153 9.67 17.06 -9.80
C LEU A 153 10.09 17.54 -8.42
N SER A 154 9.15 17.55 -7.47
CA SER A 154 9.50 17.70 -6.06
C SER A 154 10.22 16.45 -5.55
N LYS A 155 10.87 16.56 -4.38
CA LYS A 155 11.49 15.39 -3.74
C LYS A 155 10.47 14.28 -3.50
N GLU A 156 9.29 14.61 -2.98
CA GLU A 156 8.20 13.64 -2.78
C GLU A 156 7.80 12.96 -4.10
N MET A 157 7.56 13.73 -5.16
CA MET A 157 7.15 13.18 -6.46
C MET A 157 8.19 12.20 -6.99
N LYS A 158 9.48 12.58 -6.94
CA LYS A 158 10.57 11.72 -7.39
C LYS A 158 10.64 10.44 -6.54
N THR A 159 10.60 10.56 -5.21
CA THR A 159 10.65 9.41 -4.31
C THR A 159 9.48 8.45 -4.54
N ILE A 160 8.26 8.95 -4.79
CA ILE A 160 7.10 8.10 -5.13
C ILE A 160 7.33 7.39 -6.48
N ILE A 161 7.87 8.07 -7.48
CA ILE A 161 8.20 7.44 -8.78
C ILE A 161 9.22 6.32 -8.56
N ASP A 162 10.35 6.61 -7.91
CA ASP A 162 11.41 5.64 -7.66
C ASP A 162 10.89 4.43 -6.85
N ALA A 163 10.07 4.68 -5.83
CA ALA A 163 9.44 3.64 -5.01
C ALA A 163 8.56 2.69 -5.83
N THR A 164 7.85 3.23 -6.82
CA THR A 164 6.82 2.52 -7.59
C THR A 164 7.34 1.80 -8.83
N GLU A 165 8.62 2.01 -9.19
CA GLU A 165 9.37 1.16 -10.11
C GLU A 165 9.83 -0.15 -9.44
N GLY A 166 9.90 -0.18 -8.10
CA GLY A 166 10.39 -1.29 -7.30
C GLY A 166 9.32 -2.17 -6.66
N PHE A 167 9.78 -3.11 -5.84
CA PHE A 167 8.91 -3.95 -5.03
C PHE A 167 8.51 -3.28 -3.72
N PHE A 168 7.30 -3.58 -3.28
CA PHE A 168 6.82 -3.27 -1.94
C PHE A 168 6.76 -4.55 -1.11
N VAL A 169 7.47 -4.58 0.02
CA VAL A 169 7.53 -5.73 0.94
C VAL A 169 6.46 -5.63 2.02
N ASN A 170 5.88 -6.77 2.40
CA ASN A 170 5.04 -6.88 3.58
C ASN A 170 5.84 -6.52 4.85
N SER A 171 5.50 -5.39 5.48
CA SER A 171 6.03 -4.98 6.77
C SER A 171 5.05 -5.21 7.93
N GLY A 172 3.82 -5.65 7.64
CA GLY A 172 2.86 -6.11 8.65
C GLY A 172 1.45 -6.35 8.10
N GLY A 173 0.75 -7.36 8.60
CA GLY A 173 -0.70 -7.54 8.41
C GLY A 173 -1.19 -7.88 6.99
N CYS A 174 -0.31 -8.13 6.02
CA CYS A 174 -0.72 -8.27 4.61
C CYS A 174 -1.13 -9.65 4.14
N ARG A 175 -1.15 -10.69 4.99
CA ARG A 175 -1.38 -12.09 4.55
C ARG A 175 -2.64 -12.23 3.67
N LYS A 176 -3.72 -11.52 3.99
CA LYS A 176 -5.00 -11.55 3.25
C LYS A 176 -4.92 -10.94 1.83
N PHE A 177 -3.91 -10.12 1.55
CA PHE A 177 -3.66 -9.53 0.22
C PHE A 177 -2.71 -10.35 -0.63
N PHE A 178 -2.07 -11.37 -0.05
CA PHE A 178 -1.20 -12.32 -0.74
C PHE A 178 -1.85 -13.72 -0.78
N PRO A 179 -2.96 -13.92 -1.53
CA PRO A 179 -3.62 -15.23 -1.64
C PRO A 179 -2.70 -16.32 -2.21
N TYR A 180 -1.63 -15.95 -2.91
CA TYR A 180 -0.61 -16.86 -3.42
C TYR A 180 0.69 -16.83 -2.61
N GLY A 181 0.70 -16.08 -1.51
CA GLY A 181 1.88 -15.85 -0.70
C GLY A 181 2.18 -17.00 0.23
N TRP A 182 1.17 -17.51 0.92
CA TRP A 182 1.28 -18.56 1.93
C TRP A 182 -0.09 -19.19 2.14
N ASP A 183 -0.26 -20.35 1.53
CA ASP A 183 -0.88 -21.52 2.13
C ASP A 183 -0.05 -22.71 1.70
#